data_AF-A0A4P7YHX6-F1
#
_entry.id   AF-A0A4P7YHX6-F1
#
_cell.length_a   1.000
_cell.length_b   1.000
_cell.length_c   1.000
_cell.angle_alpha   90.00
_cell.angle_beta   90.00
_cell.angle_gamma   90.00
#
_symmetry.space_group_name_H-M   'P 1'
#
loop_
_entity.id
_entity.type
_entity.pdbx_description
1 polymer ?
#
loop_
_entity_poly.entity_id
_entity_poly.type
_entity_poly.pdbx_seq_one_letter_code
_entity_poly.pdbx_strand_id
1 'polypeptide(L)'
;MTSKRSPFLTALSAILAGGFLSFASLVPGAAHAQGLPGMGGKQPVEINADQAIEWHQDVRAYVARGNASAKRNDSTVFADVLTAYYREVPGKGNEVFQLVADGNVRVVSPTQQVFGDHGVYDVDKQVAVVTGKDLKLVTTKDVVTARDSLEYYEAQDLTVARGDAVAVRGNDRLRADVLIGRLKKMPDGTTQMERIDGSGNIIVTTPTDVALSDKLVYSVADNVAVLIGNVRITRGDNQLNGEAAEMNMNTKINRVIAGRDAGGRVSGLLIPGEKNGGEKNGSGVPAGKKP
;
A
#
# COMPACT_ATOMS: atom_id res chain seq x y z
N MET A 1 -1.33 -89.17 -40.99
CA MET A 1 -2.59 -89.43 -40.26
C MET A 1 -3.31 -88.10 -40.04
N THR A 2 -4.58 -88.04 -40.49
CA THR A 2 -5.70 -87.14 -40.08
C THR A 2 -5.42 -85.63 -39.98
N SER A 3 -6.18 -84.68 -40.52
CA SER A 3 -7.46 -84.62 -41.24
C SER A 3 -7.66 -83.12 -41.55
N LYS A 4 -7.81 -82.69 -42.81
CA LYS A 4 -9.10 -82.35 -43.45
C LYS A 4 -9.88 -81.22 -42.73
N ARG A 5 -9.96 -80.03 -43.34
CA ARG A 5 -11.16 -79.42 -43.98
C ARG A 5 -11.04 -77.88 -44.08
N SER A 6 -11.35 -77.42 -45.28
CA SER A 6 -11.64 -76.06 -45.77
C SER A 6 -13.01 -75.55 -45.25
N PRO A 7 -13.60 -74.41 -45.71
CA PRO A 7 -13.10 -73.12 -46.22
C PRO A 7 -13.90 -71.87 -45.71
N PHE A 8 -13.58 -70.69 -46.27
CA PHE A 8 -14.48 -69.56 -46.58
C PHE A 8 -14.96 -68.56 -45.51
N LEU A 9 -15.14 -67.32 -46.02
CA LEU A 9 -16.05 -66.22 -45.61
C LEU A 9 -15.52 -65.06 -44.74
N THR A 10 -15.16 -63.99 -45.46
CA THR A 10 -15.74 -62.63 -45.38
C THR A 10 -15.88 -61.93 -44.02
N ALA A 11 -15.12 -60.82 -43.95
CA ALA A 11 -15.61 -59.46 -43.77
C ALA A 11 -16.07 -58.94 -42.39
N LEU A 12 -15.53 -57.74 -42.13
CA LEU A 12 -16.18 -56.54 -41.57
C LEU A 12 -16.05 -56.26 -40.05
N SER A 13 -15.39 -55.12 -39.78
CA SER A 13 -15.58 -54.15 -38.68
C SER A 13 -15.46 -54.59 -37.23
N ALA A 14 -14.57 -53.93 -36.47
CA ALA A 14 -14.95 -52.89 -35.50
C ALA A 14 -13.80 -52.51 -34.55
N ILE A 15 -13.92 -51.27 -34.06
CA ILE A 15 -13.05 -50.47 -33.19
C ILE A 15 -12.87 -51.09 -31.78
N LEU A 16 -11.67 -50.99 -31.20
CA LEU A 16 -11.33 -50.76 -29.77
C LEU A 16 -9.78 -50.76 -29.63
N ALA A 17 -9.13 -49.62 -29.42
CA ALA A 17 -8.81 -49.00 -28.13
C ALA A 17 -7.47 -49.45 -27.52
N GLY A 18 -6.62 -48.46 -27.21
CA GLY A 18 -5.33 -48.60 -26.52
C GLY A 18 -4.17 -48.13 -27.43
N GLY A 19 -3.34 -47.15 -27.09
CA GLY A 19 -3.18 -46.34 -25.91
C GLY A 19 -1.82 -45.67 -26.07
N PHE A 20 -1.77 -44.34 -26.13
CA PHE A 20 -0.53 -43.57 -25.97
C PHE A 20 -0.89 -42.26 -25.27
N LEU A 21 -0.86 -42.29 -23.93
CA LEU A 21 -0.83 -41.09 -23.10
C LEU A 21 0.56 -40.47 -23.27
N SER A 22 0.69 -39.50 -24.15
CA SER A 22 1.82 -38.57 -24.14
C SER A 22 1.61 -37.60 -22.98
N PHE A 23 2.35 -37.81 -21.89
CA PHE A 23 2.51 -36.86 -20.80
C PHE A 23 3.16 -35.58 -21.36
N ALA A 24 2.34 -34.56 -21.62
CA ALA A 24 2.85 -33.22 -21.85
C ALA A 24 3.33 -32.66 -20.52
N SER A 25 4.66 -32.62 -20.34
CA SER A 25 5.30 -31.88 -19.26
C SER A 25 4.94 -30.40 -19.38
N LEU A 26 4.05 -29.92 -18.52
CA LEU A 26 3.92 -28.49 -18.23
C LEU A 26 5.25 -28.02 -17.64
N VAL A 27 6.05 -27.33 -18.45
CA VAL A 27 7.11 -26.47 -17.92
C VAL A 27 6.40 -25.23 -17.37
N PRO A 28 6.45 -24.96 -16.05
CA PRO A 28 5.98 -23.69 -15.53
C PRO A 28 6.84 -22.59 -16.14
N GLY A 29 6.26 -21.78 -17.03
CA GLY A 29 6.91 -20.57 -17.50
C GLY A 29 7.27 -19.71 -16.31
N ALA A 30 8.52 -19.28 -16.23
CA ALA A 30 8.98 -18.36 -15.20
C ALA A 30 8.06 -17.13 -15.19
N ALA A 31 7.39 -16.91 -14.06
CA ALA A 31 6.66 -15.67 -13.81
C ALA A 31 7.67 -14.52 -13.91
N HIS A 32 7.50 -13.69 -14.93
CA HIS A 32 8.35 -12.53 -15.14
C HIS A 32 8.04 -11.48 -14.08
N ALA A 33 9.07 -11.10 -13.32
CA ALA A 33 9.10 -9.94 -12.44
C ALA A 33 8.65 -8.68 -13.21
N GLN A 34 7.49 -8.15 -12.84
CA GLN A 34 7.01 -6.87 -13.33
C GLN A 34 7.22 -5.85 -12.22
N GLY A 35 8.29 -5.07 -12.39
CA GLY A 35 8.68 -3.88 -11.63
C GLY A 35 7.56 -2.97 -11.09
N LEU A 36 7.90 -2.02 -10.18
CA LEU A 36 7.13 -0.84 -9.70
C LEU A 36 5.82 -0.65 -10.47
N PRO A 37 4.61 -0.49 -9.89
CA PRO A 37 3.36 -0.55 -10.66
C PRO A 37 3.43 0.32 -11.94
N GLY A 38 3.50 -0.33 -13.10
CA GLY A 38 3.66 0.31 -14.43
C GLY A 38 5.10 0.46 -14.97
N MET A 39 6.14 0.41 -14.15
CA MET A 39 7.57 0.43 -14.49
C MET A 39 8.20 -0.96 -14.68
N GLY A 40 7.45 -2.04 -14.47
CA GLY A 40 7.83 -3.40 -14.84
C GLY A 40 7.66 -3.77 -16.31
N GLY A 41 8.45 -4.73 -16.82
CA GLY A 41 8.22 -5.42 -18.10
C GLY A 41 9.26 -5.16 -19.21
N LYS A 42 9.07 -5.81 -20.38
CA LYS A 42 9.99 -5.74 -21.54
C LYS A 42 9.71 -4.56 -22.50
N GLN A 43 8.71 -3.74 -22.18
CA GLN A 43 8.31 -2.59 -23.01
C GLN A 43 9.41 -1.52 -23.01
N PRO A 44 9.60 -0.79 -24.13
CA PRO A 44 10.54 0.33 -24.19
C PRO A 44 10.23 1.38 -23.13
N VAL A 45 11.29 2.03 -22.62
CA VAL A 45 11.17 3.21 -21.77
C VAL A 45 11.39 4.43 -22.65
N GLU A 46 10.42 5.34 -22.63
CA GLU A 46 10.58 6.65 -23.27
C GLU A 46 11.29 7.58 -22.27
N ILE A 47 12.38 8.24 -22.70
CA ILE A 47 13.16 9.17 -21.87
C ILE A 47 13.21 10.53 -22.57
N ASN A 48 12.84 11.58 -21.85
CA ASN A 48 12.90 12.97 -22.33
C ASN A 48 13.68 13.82 -21.32
N ALA A 49 14.43 14.81 -21.81
CA ALA A 49 15.18 15.76 -21.01
C ALA A 49 15.42 17.06 -21.78
N ASP A 50 15.46 18.19 -21.09
CA ASP A 50 15.56 19.51 -21.71
C ASP A 50 17.01 19.88 -22.06
N GLN A 51 17.99 19.37 -21.32
CA GLN A 51 19.40 19.80 -21.48
C GLN A 51 20.24 18.75 -22.20
N ALA A 52 20.25 17.50 -21.71
CA ALA A 52 21.09 16.45 -22.28
C ALA A 52 20.61 15.04 -21.94
N ILE A 53 20.96 14.10 -22.82
CA ILE A 53 21.00 12.67 -22.51
C ILE A 53 22.43 12.20 -22.81
N GLU A 54 23.13 11.77 -21.77
CA GLU A 54 24.55 11.42 -21.79
C GLU A 54 24.70 9.91 -21.60
N TRP A 55 25.68 9.32 -22.30
CA TRP A 55 26.09 7.94 -22.07
C TRP A 55 27.51 7.89 -21.52
N HIS A 56 27.63 7.52 -20.24
CA HIS A 56 28.87 7.39 -19.52
C HIS A 56 29.28 5.91 -19.46
N GLN A 57 30.12 5.47 -20.39
CA GLN A 57 30.50 4.06 -20.53
C GLN A 57 31.45 3.58 -19.42
N ASP A 58 32.28 4.48 -18.90
CA ASP A 58 33.25 4.24 -17.83
C ASP A 58 32.58 3.85 -16.51
N VAL A 59 31.46 4.51 -16.19
CA VAL A 59 30.63 4.22 -15.01
C VAL A 59 29.36 3.43 -15.35
N ARG A 60 29.20 3.02 -16.62
CA ARG A 60 28.06 2.26 -17.14
C ARG A 60 26.70 2.87 -16.77
N ALA A 61 26.52 4.13 -17.12
CA ALA A 61 25.31 4.88 -16.82
C ALA A 61 24.77 5.66 -18.03
N TYR A 62 23.45 5.74 -18.12
CA TYR A 62 22.75 6.74 -18.94
C TYR A 62 22.23 7.84 -18.03
N VAL A 63 22.46 9.11 -18.38
CA VAL A 63 22.09 10.26 -17.55
C VAL A 63 21.26 11.25 -18.37
N ALA A 64 20.02 11.49 -17.96
CA ALA A 64 19.11 12.48 -18.53
C ALA A 64 19.05 13.71 -17.61
N ARG A 65 19.31 14.91 -18.13
CA ARG A 65 19.47 16.15 -17.36
C ARG A 65 18.49 17.24 -17.79
N GLY A 66 17.92 17.91 -16.79
CA GLY A 66 17.01 19.03 -16.96
C GLY A 66 15.59 18.56 -17.19
N ASN A 67 14.71 18.74 -16.19
CA ASN A 67 13.31 18.30 -16.22
C ASN A 67 13.12 16.89 -16.80
N ALA A 68 14.02 15.97 -16.42
CA ALA A 68 14.08 14.64 -16.97
C ALA A 68 12.81 13.86 -16.64
N SER A 69 12.32 13.09 -17.62
CA SER A 69 11.20 12.19 -17.45
C SER A 69 11.48 10.83 -18.07
N ALA A 70 11.05 9.78 -17.39
CA ALA A 70 11.07 8.41 -17.88
C ALA A 70 9.66 7.82 -17.80
N LYS A 71 9.10 7.45 -18.94
CA LYS A 71 7.75 6.88 -19.05
C LYS A 71 7.82 5.42 -19.45
N ARG A 72 7.05 4.59 -18.74
CA ARG A 72 6.79 3.20 -19.10
C ARG A 72 5.32 2.88 -18.82
N ASN A 73 4.64 2.33 -19.83
CA ASN A 73 3.19 2.13 -19.80
C ASN A 73 2.48 3.44 -19.37
N ASP A 74 1.63 3.38 -18.34
CA ASP A 74 0.89 4.53 -17.81
C ASP A 74 1.62 5.22 -16.64
N SER A 75 2.86 4.83 -16.34
CA SER A 75 3.65 5.39 -15.25
C SER A 75 4.78 6.26 -15.75
N THR A 76 4.97 7.42 -15.12
CA THR A 76 6.03 8.37 -15.45
C THR A 76 6.76 8.79 -14.18
N VAL A 77 8.09 8.74 -14.22
CA VAL A 77 8.96 9.30 -13.18
C VAL A 77 9.51 10.62 -13.74
N PHE A 78 9.44 11.68 -12.93
CA PHE A 78 10.01 12.99 -13.20
C PHE A 78 11.08 13.30 -12.16
N ALA A 79 12.15 13.98 -12.57
CA ALA A 79 13.18 14.52 -11.69
C ALA A 79 14.00 15.61 -12.40
N ASP A 80 14.89 16.31 -11.68
CA ASP A 80 15.86 17.20 -12.32
C ASP A 80 16.90 16.40 -13.12
N VAL A 81 17.32 15.26 -12.57
CA VAL A 81 18.23 14.30 -13.21
C VAL A 81 17.72 12.87 -13.03
N LEU A 82 17.71 12.09 -14.11
CA LEU A 82 17.47 10.64 -14.08
C LEU A 82 18.72 9.90 -14.52
N THR A 83 19.15 8.92 -13.72
CA THR A 83 20.31 8.07 -14.02
C THR A 83 19.88 6.60 -14.07
N ALA A 84 20.25 5.89 -15.13
CA ALA A 84 20.05 4.45 -15.27
C ALA A 84 21.41 3.75 -15.30
N TYR A 85 21.73 3.00 -14.25
CA TYR A 85 22.93 2.17 -14.19
C TYR A 85 22.67 0.82 -14.84
N TYR A 86 23.60 0.40 -15.68
CA TYR A 86 23.51 -0.85 -16.41
C TYR A 86 24.73 -1.74 -16.18
N ARG A 87 24.53 -3.03 -16.44
CA ARG A 87 25.58 -4.04 -16.54
C ARG A 87 25.55 -4.65 -17.93
N GLU A 88 26.71 -5.05 -18.42
CA GLU A 88 26.80 -5.83 -19.65
C GLU A 88 26.52 -7.30 -19.34
N VAL A 89 25.58 -7.89 -20.05
CA VAL A 89 25.24 -9.30 -19.93
C VAL A 89 25.67 -10.01 -21.22
N PRO A 90 26.60 -10.98 -21.13
CA PRO A 90 27.08 -11.71 -22.30
C PRO A 90 25.92 -12.30 -23.13
N GLY A 91 25.89 -11.97 -24.42
CA GLY A 91 24.85 -12.44 -25.35
C GLY A 91 23.47 -11.80 -25.19
N LYS A 92 23.26 -10.89 -24.22
CA LYS A 92 21.99 -10.18 -24.00
C LYS A 92 22.11 -8.65 -24.08
N GLY A 93 23.33 -8.11 -24.12
CA GLY A 93 23.57 -6.67 -24.21
C GLY A 93 23.50 -6.00 -22.84
N ASN A 94 23.20 -4.70 -22.84
CA ASN A 94 23.12 -3.91 -21.61
C ASN A 94 21.81 -4.18 -20.87
N GLU A 95 21.89 -4.45 -19.58
CA GLU A 95 20.76 -4.63 -18.67
C GLU A 95 20.79 -3.55 -17.58
N VAL A 96 19.72 -2.78 -17.46
CA VAL A 96 19.58 -1.79 -16.38
C VAL A 96 19.24 -2.50 -15.08
N PHE A 97 20.03 -2.28 -14.03
CA PHE A 97 19.80 -2.90 -12.71
C PHE A 97 19.41 -1.89 -11.63
N GLN A 98 19.65 -0.58 -11.85
CA GLN A 98 19.28 0.46 -10.91
C GLN A 98 18.87 1.73 -11.64
N LEU A 99 17.81 2.36 -11.15
CA LEU A 99 17.36 3.69 -11.58
C LEU A 99 17.48 4.64 -10.40
N VAL A 100 17.98 5.84 -10.66
CA VAL A 100 18.12 6.91 -9.66
C VAL A 100 17.49 8.18 -10.21
N ALA A 101 16.73 8.87 -9.36
CA ALA A 101 16.04 10.11 -9.64
C ALA A 101 16.47 11.15 -8.59
N ASP A 102 16.99 12.28 -9.03
CA ASP A 102 17.54 13.34 -8.17
C ASP A 102 16.87 14.68 -8.47
N GLY A 103 16.39 15.34 -7.41
CA GLY A 103 15.74 16.64 -7.46
C GLY A 103 14.30 16.57 -7.95
N ASN A 104 13.38 17.26 -7.25
CA ASN A 104 11.96 17.40 -7.62
C ASN A 104 11.29 16.08 -8.05
N VAL A 105 11.60 14.98 -7.33
CA VAL A 105 11.16 13.64 -7.73
C VAL A 105 9.65 13.54 -7.63
N ARG A 106 9.03 13.15 -8.75
CA ARG A 106 7.60 12.89 -8.82
C ARG A 106 7.32 11.63 -9.64
N VAL A 107 6.73 10.63 -9.01
CA VAL A 107 6.26 9.41 -9.68
C VAL A 107 4.75 9.54 -9.86
N VAL A 108 4.27 9.36 -11.08
CA VAL A 108 2.84 9.42 -11.43
C VAL A 108 2.43 8.10 -12.05
N SER A 109 1.36 7.52 -11.53
CA SER A 109 0.64 6.41 -12.16
C SER A 109 -0.87 6.72 -12.18
N PRO A 110 -1.72 5.88 -12.82
CA PRO A 110 -3.15 6.16 -12.92
C PRO A 110 -3.88 6.34 -11.58
N THR A 111 -3.39 5.71 -10.51
CA THR A 111 -4.08 5.66 -9.22
C THR A 111 -3.37 6.42 -8.11
N GLN A 112 -2.14 6.88 -8.33
CA GLN A 112 -1.35 7.54 -7.29
C GLN A 112 -0.23 8.44 -7.82
N GLN A 113 0.21 9.36 -6.96
CA GLN A 113 1.39 10.19 -7.15
C GLN A 113 2.29 10.11 -5.90
N VAL A 114 3.60 10.03 -6.10
CA VAL A 114 4.61 10.03 -5.03
C VAL A 114 5.58 11.18 -5.26
N PHE A 115 5.93 11.90 -4.19
CA PHE A 115 6.76 13.10 -4.21
C PHE A 115 7.93 12.95 -3.23
N GLY A 116 9.11 13.46 -3.61
CA GLY A 116 10.30 13.53 -2.77
C GLY A 116 11.44 14.27 -3.45
N ASP A 117 12.65 14.14 -2.89
CA ASP A 117 13.85 14.80 -3.41
C ASP A 117 14.80 13.80 -4.10
N HIS A 118 14.76 12.53 -3.68
CA HIS A 118 15.61 11.48 -4.22
C HIS A 118 14.84 10.16 -4.28
N GLY A 119 14.94 9.44 -5.40
CA GLY A 119 14.30 8.17 -5.64
C GLY A 119 15.29 7.13 -6.17
N VAL A 120 15.30 5.93 -5.58
CA VAL A 120 16.08 4.80 -6.07
C VAL A 120 15.15 3.64 -6.34
N TYR A 121 15.29 3.00 -7.50
CA TYR A 121 14.69 1.71 -7.78
C TYR A 121 15.77 0.69 -8.11
N ASP A 122 15.89 -0.32 -7.26
CA ASP A 122 16.77 -1.47 -7.46
C ASP A 122 15.97 -2.59 -8.13
N VAL A 123 16.31 -2.89 -9.38
CA VAL A 123 15.58 -3.84 -10.23
C VAL A 123 15.78 -5.27 -9.73
N ASP A 124 16.99 -5.60 -9.26
CA ASP A 124 17.32 -6.95 -8.79
C ASP A 124 16.61 -7.25 -7.47
N LYS A 125 16.55 -6.26 -6.55
CA LYS A 125 15.84 -6.40 -5.28
C LYS A 125 14.34 -6.17 -5.39
N GLN A 126 13.89 -5.54 -6.48
CA GLN A 126 12.52 -5.07 -6.67
C GLN A 126 12.07 -4.14 -5.53
N VAL A 127 12.92 -3.17 -5.19
CA VAL A 127 12.67 -2.20 -4.11
C VAL A 127 12.77 -0.79 -4.65
N ALA A 128 11.72 0.01 -4.41
CA ALA A 128 11.75 1.44 -4.62
C ALA A 128 11.81 2.17 -3.27
N VAL A 129 12.65 3.21 -3.18
CA VAL A 129 12.80 4.06 -2.00
C VAL A 129 12.77 5.52 -2.45
N VAL A 130 11.90 6.32 -1.84
CA VAL A 130 11.84 7.78 -2.03
C VAL A 130 12.16 8.46 -0.71
N THR A 131 13.06 9.43 -0.73
CA THR A 131 13.53 10.22 0.42
C THR A 131 13.50 11.72 0.10
N GLY A 132 13.46 12.57 1.13
CA GLY A 132 13.41 14.03 0.96
C GLY A 132 12.70 14.75 2.09
N LYS A 133 12.53 16.06 1.97
CA LYS A 133 11.93 16.93 3.00
C LYS A 133 10.41 16.91 3.01
N ASP A 134 9.78 16.81 1.84
CA ASP A 134 8.33 16.91 1.65
C ASP A 134 7.75 15.60 1.10
N LEU A 135 8.14 14.47 1.70
CA LEU A 135 7.69 13.15 1.28
C LEU A 135 6.17 13.02 1.38
N LYS A 136 5.57 12.68 0.24
CA LYS A 136 4.12 12.58 0.13
C LYS A 136 3.74 11.53 -0.90
N LEU A 137 2.76 10.72 -0.55
CA LEU A 137 2.03 9.86 -1.47
C LEU A 137 0.57 10.29 -1.47
N VAL A 138 0.00 10.45 -2.65
CA VAL A 138 -1.40 10.83 -2.85
C VAL A 138 -2.06 9.76 -3.71
N THR A 139 -3.14 9.18 -3.21
CA THR A 139 -4.04 8.31 -3.99
C THR A 139 -5.36 9.04 -4.22
N THR A 140 -6.33 8.35 -4.83
CA THR A 140 -7.70 8.87 -4.97
C THR A 140 -8.43 9.08 -3.64
N LYS A 141 -8.01 8.40 -2.56
CA LYS A 141 -8.71 8.40 -1.26
C LYS A 141 -7.84 8.86 -0.11
N ASP A 142 -6.53 8.73 -0.25
CA ASP A 142 -5.60 8.78 0.86
C ASP A 142 -4.44 9.73 0.55
N VAL A 143 -3.96 10.41 1.60
CA VAL A 143 -2.68 11.12 1.59
C VAL A 143 -1.80 10.51 2.68
N VAL A 144 -0.58 10.14 2.32
CA VAL A 144 0.43 9.60 3.25
C VAL A 144 1.66 10.49 3.23
N THR A 145 2.14 10.89 4.39
CA THR A 145 3.40 11.63 4.57
C THR A 145 4.33 10.86 5.50
N ALA A 146 5.62 11.13 5.38
CA ALA A 146 6.67 10.53 6.20
C ALA A 146 7.84 11.52 6.31
N ARG A 147 8.70 11.34 7.31
CA ARG A 147 9.91 12.15 7.48
C ARG A 147 11.13 11.50 6.82
N ASP A 148 11.25 10.18 6.93
CA ASP A 148 12.49 9.47 6.59
C ASP A 148 12.42 8.83 5.21
N SER A 149 11.38 8.04 4.93
CA SER A 149 11.23 7.37 3.63
C SER A 149 9.79 6.94 3.30
N LEU A 150 9.53 6.84 1.99
CA LEU A 150 8.43 6.09 1.41
C LEU A 150 9.00 4.96 0.55
N GLU A 151 8.57 3.73 0.81
CA GLU A 151 9.18 2.54 0.23
C GLU A 151 8.14 1.59 -0.35
N TYR A 152 8.54 0.88 -1.39
CA TYR A 152 7.74 -0.16 -2.03
C TYR A 152 8.59 -1.41 -2.27
N TYR A 153 8.20 -2.52 -1.64
CA TYR A 153 8.81 -3.83 -1.78
C TYR A 153 7.89 -4.69 -2.64
N GLU A 154 8.15 -4.69 -3.93
CA GLU A 154 7.26 -5.25 -4.93
C GLU A 154 7.14 -6.78 -4.85
N ALA A 155 8.26 -7.46 -4.58
CA ALA A 155 8.28 -8.91 -4.40
C ALA A 155 7.43 -9.38 -3.21
N GLN A 156 7.19 -8.48 -2.25
CA GLN A 156 6.45 -8.76 -1.01
C GLN A 156 5.06 -8.14 -1.00
N ASP A 157 4.69 -7.38 -2.04
CA ASP A 157 3.48 -6.56 -2.09
C ASP A 157 3.33 -5.66 -0.85
N LEU A 158 4.42 -5.04 -0.40
CA LEU A 158 4.46 -4.16 0.76
C LEU A 158 4.78 -2.71 0.40
N THR A 159 4.16 -1.79 1.13
CA THR A 159 4.56 -0.37 1.20
C THR A 159 4.96 -0.03 2.62
N VAL A 160 5.92 0.86 2.78
CA VAL A 160 6.35 1.30 4.10
C VAL A 160 6.58 2.81 4.12
N ALA A 161 6.02 3.48 5.12
CA ALA A 161 6.30 4.88 5.45
C ALA A 161 7.05 4.92 6.79
N ARG A 162 8.20 5.61 6.84
CA ARG A 162 9.06 5.67 8.03
C ARG A 162 9.31 7.09 8.51
N GLY A 163 9.39 7.20 9.83
CA GLY A 163 9.68 8.45 10.52
C GLY A 163 8.42 9.29 10.57
N ASP A 164 7.72 9.26 11.69
CA ASP A 164 6.49 10.04 11.87
C ASP A 164 5.51 9.92 10.68
N ALA A 165 5.22 8.68 10.31
CA ALA A 165 4.32 8.37 9.21
C ALA A 165 2.88 8.77 9.55
N VAL A 166 2.25 9.50 8.65
CA VAL A 166 0.86 9.95 8.80
C VAL A 166 0.06 9.57 7.56
N ALA A 167 -1.03 8.82 7.74
CA ALA A 167 -2.01 8.53 6.71
C ALA A 167 -3.32 9.25 7.02
N VAL A 168 -3.90 9.91 6.02
CA VAL A 168 -5.16 10.66 6.11
C VAL A 168 -6.14 10.11 5.09
N ARG A 169 -7.37 9.79 5.56
CA ARG A 169 -8.49 9.33 4.74
C ARG A 169 -9.74 10.11 5.13
N GLY A 170 -10.17 11.04 4.28
CA GLY A 170 -11.25 11.96 4.63
C GLY A 170 -10.90 12.74 5.90
N ASN A 171 -11.69 12.57 6.96
CA ASN A 171 -11.47 13.21 8.26
C ASN A 171 -10.69 12.34 9.26
N ASP A 172 -10.40 11.08 8.90
CA ASP A 172 -9.69 10.15 9.76
C ASP A 172 -8.18 10.27 9.51
N ARG A 173 -7.39 10.23 10.59
CA ARG A 173 -5.93 10.30 10.54
C ARG A 173 -5.31 9.21 11.39
N LEU A 174 -4.31 8.53 10.84
CA LEU A 174 -3.48 7.54 11.51
C LEU A 174 -2.03 8.04 11.51
N ARG A 175 -1.43 8.17 12.69
CA ARG A 175 -0.01 8.50 12.89
C ARG A 175 0.71 7.31 13.55
N ALA A 176 1.94 7.05 13.15
CA ALA A 176 2.85 6.07 13.76
C ALA A 176 4.32 6.42 13.48
N ASP A 177 5.27 5.82 14.19
CA ASP A 177 6.69 5.91 13.80
C ASP A 177 6.94 5.20 12.46
N VAL A 178 6.26 4.06 12.24
CA VAL A 178 6.28 3.28 11.00
C VAL A 178 4.88 2.79 10.66
N LEU A 179 4.48 2.96 9.39
CA LEU A 179 3.29 2.33 8.81
C LEU A 179 3.71 1.36 7.71
N ILE A 180 3.23 0.12 7.79
CA ILE A 180 3.44 -0.93 6.78
C ILE A 180 2.08 -1.26 6.15
N GLY A 181 1.92 -0.99 4.87
CA GLY A 181 0.75 -1.37 4.09
C GLY A 181 0.97 -2.69 3.35
N ARG A 182 0.13 -3.70 3.59
CA ARG A 182 0.04 -4.89 2.74
C ARG A 182 -0.91 -4.63 1.60
N LEU A 183 -0.43 -4.90 0.40
CA LEU A 183 -1.18 -4.74 -0.82
C LEU A 183 -1.68 -6.09 -1.34
N LYS A 184 -2.76 -6.02 -2.11
CA LYS A 184 -3.32 -7.15 -2.83
C LYS A 184 -3.43 -6.81 -4.30
N LYS A 185 -2.78 -7.60 -5.15
CA LYS A 185 -2.97 -7.56 -6.60
C LYS A 185 -4.36 -8.09 -6.95
N MET A 186 -5.08 -7.32 -7.74
CA MET A 186 -6.43 -7.64 -8.20
C MET A 186 -6.36 -8.31 -9.59
N PRO A 187 -7.39 -9.09 -9.98
CA PRO A 187 -7.40 -9.76 -11.29
C PRO A 187 -7.31 -8.82 -12.50
N ASP A 188 -7.71 -7.55 -12.32
CA ASP A 188 -7.62 -6.50 -13.34
C ASP A 188 -6.21 -5.87 -13.45
N GLY A 189 -5.23 -6.38 -12.70
CA GLY A 189 -3.87 -5.86 -12.65
C GLY A 189 -3.69 -4.65 -11.73
N THR A 190 -4.75 -4.13 -11.12
CA THR A 190 -4.65 -3.06 -10.13
C THR A 190 -4.16 -3.61 -8.79
N THR A 191 -3.74 -2.70 -7.90
CA THR A 191 -3.30 -3.06 -6.55
C THR A 191 -4.13 -2.29 -5.54
N GLN A 192 -4.60 -2.97 -4.50
CA GLN A 192 -5.43 -2.38 -3.44
C GLN A 192 -4.79 -2.60 -2.06
N MET A 193 -5.02 -1.67 -1.14
CA MET A 193 -4.60 -1.83 0.24
C MET A 193 -5.49 -2.88 0.93
N GLU A 194 -4.88 -3.92 1.49
CA GLU A 194 -5.57 -4.97 2.24
C GLU A 194 -5.52 -4.70 3.74
N ARG A 195 -4.34 -4.31 4.25
CA ARG A 195 -4.08 -4.15 5.68
C ARG A 195 -3.01 -3.10 5.93
N ILE A 196 -3.15 -2.36 7.03
CA ILE A 196 -2.12 -1.44 7.53
C ILE A 196 -1.70 -1.89 8.91
N ASP A 197 -0.40 -2.12 9.11
CA ASP A 197 0.21 -2.34 10.41
C ASP A 197 0.95 -1.07 10.84
N GLY A 198 0.68 -0.59 12.04
CA GLY A 198 1.39 0.54 12.66
C GLY A 198 2.22 0.09 13.84
N SER A 199 3.42 0.65 13.99
CA SER A 199 4.26 0.46 15.17
C SER A 199 4.87 1.76 15.66
N GLY A 200 4.85 1.96 16.99
CA GLY A 200 5.46 3.09 17.66
C GLY A 200 4.56 4.33 17.64
N ASN A 201 4.31 4.91 18.83
CA ASN A 201 3.56 6.16 19.02
C ASN A 201 2.27 6.26 18.17
N ILE A 202 1.42 5.23 18.24
CA ILE A 202 0.19 5.22 17.43
C ILE A 202 -0.78 6.26 17.93
N ILE A 203 -1.29 7.08 17.01
CA ILE A 203 -2.42 7.98 17.25
C ILE A 203 -3.42 7.84 16.11
N VAL A 204 -4.63 7.38 16.44
CA VAL A 204 -5.78 7.39 15.54
C VAL A 204 -6.67 8.55 15.94
N THR A 205 -6.96 9.44 15.00
CA THR A 205 -7.89 10.57 15.18
C THR A 205 -9.05 10.39 14.21
N THR A 206 -10.27 10.44 14.74
CA THR A 206 -11.52 10.51 13.96
C THR A 206 -12.25 11.81 14.34
N PRO A 207 -13.40 12.15 13.72
CA PRO A 207 -14.16 13.34 14.12
C PRO A 207 -14.58 13.38 15.60
N THR A 208 -14.69 12.22 16.26
CA THR A 208 -15.21 12.12 17.63
C THR A 208 -14.20 11.56 18.62
N ASP A 209 -13.16 10.87 18.16
CA ASP A 209 -12.28 10.07 19.00
C ASP A 209 -10.81 10.37 18.74
N VAL A 210 -10.01 10.33 19.81
CA VAL A 210 -8.55 10.19 19.75
C VAL A 210 -8.17 8.91 20.48
N ALA A 211 -7.50 7.98 19.80
CA ALA A 211 -7.04 6.73 20.36
C ALA A 211 -5.51 6.61 20.25
N LEU A 212 -4.87 6.23 21.35
CA LEU A 212 -3.44 6.01 21.45
C LEU A 212 -3.13 4.53 21.70
N SER A 213 -2.02 4.02 21.16
CA SER A 213 -1.50 2.67 21.44
C SER A 213 -0.03 2.49 21.04
N ASP A 214 0.55 1.34 21.36
CA ASP A 214 1.92 0.99 20.94
C ASP A 214 1.96 0.39 19.52
N LYS A 215 0.93 -0.40 19.18
CA LYS A 215 0.77 -1.09 17.90
C LYS A 215 -0.64 -0.95 17.38
N LEU A 216 -0.79 -1.09 16.07
CA LEU A 216 -2.07 -1.09 15.39
C LEU A 216 -2.09 -2.08 14.22
N VAL A 217 -3.23 -2.73 14.06
CA VAL A 217 -3.58 -3.53 12.87
C VAL A 217 -4.91 -3.02 12.34
N TYR A 218 -4.94 -2.51 11.12
CA TYR A 218 -6.16 -2.06 10.46
C TYR A 218 -6.47 -2.93 9.24
N SER A 219 -7.62 -3.61 9.29
CA SER A 219 -8.18 -4.34 8.14
C SER A 219 -8.97 -3.36 7.27
N VAL A 220 -8.56 -3.18 6.03
CA VAL A 220 -9.25 -2.27 5.09
C VAL A 220 -10.59 -2.86 4.66
N ALA A 221 -10.65 -4.18 4.46
CA ALA A 221 -11.86 -4.88 4.04
C ALA A 221 -12.97 -4.80 5.11
N ASP A 222 -12.61 -5.02 6.38
CA ASP A 222 -13.57 -5.00 7.49
C ASP A 222 -13.81 -3.58 8.04
N ASN A 223 -12.92 -2.64 7.70
CA ASN A 223 -12.84 -1.29 8.25
C ASN A 223 -12.74 -1.29 9.79
N VAL A 224 -11.92 -2.19 10.32
CA VAL A 224 -11.69 -2.38 11.76
C VAL A 224 -10.22 -2.18 12.09
N ALA A 225 -9.94 -1.29 13.05
CA ALA A 225 -8.62 -1.13 13.65
C ALA A 225 -8.55 -1.85 15.00
N VAL A 226 -7.51 -2.63 15.20
CA VAL A 226 -7.15 -3.26 16.48
C VAL A 226 -5.93 -2.53 17.02
N LEU A 227 -6.10 -1.87 18.17
CA LEU A 227 -5.08 -1.17 18.91
C LEU A 227 -4.56 -2.07 20.02
N ILE A 228 -3.24 -2.13 20.21
CA ILE A 228 -2.59 -3.05 21.14
C ILE A 228 -1.50 -2.31 21.91
N GLY A 229 -1.48 -2.51 23.22
CA GLY A 229 -0.51 -1.92 24.14
C GLY A 229 -0.88 -0.49 24.53
N ASN A 230 -0.89 -0.21 25.83
CA ASN A 230 -1.11 1.13 26.41
C ASN A 230 -2.32 1.89 25.82
N VAL A 231 -3.44 1.19 25.59
CA VAL A 231 -4.57 1.78 24.88
C VAL A 231 -5.28 2.85 25.73
N ARG A 232 -5.43 4.04 25.14
CA ARG A 232 -6.23 5.15 25.69
C ARG A 232 -7.12 5.71 24.59
N ILE A 233 -8.43 5.73 24.80
CA ILE A 233 -9.40 6.32 23.88
C ILE A 233 -10.09 7.48 24.60
N THR A 234 -10.08 8.66 23.99
CA THR A 234 -10.73 9.87 24.49
C THR A 234 -11.85 10.29 23.54
N ARG A 235 -13.04 10.56 24.08
CA ARG A 235 -14.22 11.06 23.37
C ARG A 235 -14.86 12.20 24.16
N GLY A 236 -14.67 13.44 23.71
CA GLY A 236 -15.04 14.61 24.52
C GLY A 236 -14.34 14.54 25.88
N ASP A 237 -15.11 14.63 26.95
CA ASP A 237 -14.61 14.56 28.33
C ASP A 237 -14.46 13.11 28.86
N ASN A 238 -14.86 12.11 28.07
CA ASN A 238 -14.81 10.71 28.46
C ASN A 238 -13.50 10.06 28.05
N GLN A 239 -13.01 9.15 28.88
CA GLN A 239 -11.77 8.41 28.63
C GLN A 239 -11.92 6.93 28.97
N LEU A 240 -11.44 6.07 28.08
CA LEU A 240 -11.36 4.62 28.27
C LEU A 240 -9.89 4.17 28.19
N ASN A 241 -9.47 3.26 29.06
CA ASN A 241 -8.12 2.69 29.07
C ASN A 241 -8.17 1.16 29.13
N GLY A 242 -7.26 0.50 28.42
CA GLY A 242 -7.12 -0.96 28.42
C GLY A 242 -5.83 -1.44 27.76
N GLU A 243 -5.67 -2.75 27.63
CA GLU A 243 -4.50 -3.34 26.95
C GLU A 243 -4.69 -3.41 25.44
N ALA A 244 -5.94 -3.60 24.99
CA ALA A 244 -6.29 -3.59 23.58
C ALA A 244 -7.61 -2.85 23.35
N ALA A 245 -7.86 -2.44 22.10
CA ALA A 245 -9.18 -2.02 21.69
C ALA A 245 -9.45 -2.36 20.23
N GLU A 246 -10.72 -2.55 19.90
CA GLU A 246 -11.22 -2.63 18.54
C GLU A 246 -12.02 -1.37 18.23
N MET A 247 -11.70 -0.71 17.13
CA MET A 247 -12.43 0.43 16.61
C MET A 247 -13.03 0.05 15.26
N ASN A 248 -14.36 -0.05 15.19
CA ASN A 248 -15.05 -0.28 13.94
C ASN A 248 -15.39 1.07 13.30
N MET A 249 -14.74 1.39 12.19
CA MET A 249 -14.88 2.70 11.54
C MET A 249 -16.18 2.82 10.73
N ASN A 250 -16.89 1.72 10.48
CA ASN A 250 -18.23 1.74 9.87
C ASN A 250 -19.30 2.05 10.92
N THR A 251 -19.35 1.26 12.01
CA THR A 251 -20.40 1.36 13.04
C THR A 251 -20.12 2.42 14.10
N LYS A 252 -18.88 2.95 14.13
CA LYS A 252 -18.38 3.88 15.16
C LYS A 252 -18.40 3.28 16.58
N ILE A 253 -18.45 1.96 16.69
CA ILE A 253 -18.37 1.22 17.95
C ILE A 253 -16.90 0.96 18.26
N ASN A 254 -16.48 1.44 19.44
CA ASN A 254 -15.15 1.20 19.99
C ASN A 254 -15.30 0.25 21.20
N ARG A 255 -14.61 -0.89 21.19
CA ARG A 255 -14.60 -1.88 22.27
C ARG A 255 -13.21 -1.95 22.88
N VAL A 256 -13.06 -1.52 24.13
CA VAL A 256 -11.80 -1.67 24.88
C VAL A 256 -11.80 -3.03 25.57
N ILE A 257 -10.68 -3.75 25.47
CA ILE A 257 -10.54 -5.14 25.86
C ILE A 257 -9.46 -5.22 26.94
N ALA A 258 -9.76 -6.01 27.97
CA ALA A 258 -8.80 -6.38 29.00
C ALA A 258 -7.66 -7.21 28.42
N GLY A 259 -6.48 -7.09 29.02
CA GLY A 259 -5.34 -7.96 28.73
C GLY A 259 -5.65 -9.45 28.81
N ARG A 260 -4.84 -10.25 28.10
CA ARG A 260 -4.93 -11.72 28.15
C ARG A 260 -4.46 -12.30 29.48
N ASP A 261 -3.67 -11.53 30.24
CA ASP A 261 -3.19 -11.93 31.55
C ASP A 261 -4.31 -11.83 32.61
N ALA A 262 -4.34 -12.79 33.52
CA ALA A 262 -5.31 -12.90 34.59
C ALA A 262 -5.21 -11.70 35.54
N GLY A 263 -5.92 -10.62 35.20
CA GLY A 263 -5.84 -9.33 35.89
C GLY A 263 -6.06 -8.11 34.99
N GLY A 264 -6.15 -8.27 33.66
CA GLY A 264 -6.49 -7.18 32.75
C GLY A 264 -7.78 -6.48 33.16
N ARG A 265 -7.69 -5.21 33.59
CA ARG A 265 -8.85 -4.38 33.94
C ARG A 265 -8.98 -3.28 32.90
N VAL A 266 -10.17 -3.15 32.34
CA VAL A 266 -10.55 -1.95 31.60
C VAL A 266 -11.00 -0.90 32.62
N SER A 267 -10.61 0.34 32.42
CA SER A 267 -11.09 1.47 33.23
C SER A 267 -11.70 2.53 32.34
N GLY A 268 -12.80 3.13 32.81
CA GLY A 268 -13.48 4.21 32.10
C GLY A 268 -13.79 5.34 33.07
N LEU A 269 -13.49 6.57 32.65
CA LEU A 269 -14.00 7.78 33.28
C LEU A 269 -15.08 8.33 32.36
N LEU A 270 -16.31 8.36 32.87
CA LEU A 270 -17.45 8.96 32.20
C LEU A 270 -17.86 10.19 32.98
N ILE A 271 -17.82 11.34 32.33
CA ILE A 271 -18.27 12.60 32.91
C ILE A 271 -19.72 12.81 32.47
N PRO A 272 -20.70 12.76 33.41
CA PRO A 272 -22.08 13.06 33.08
C PRO A 272 -22.17 14.50 32.58
N GLY A 273 -22.76 14.70 31.40
CA GLY A 273 -22.97 16.05 30.90
C GLY A 273 -23.92 16.82 31.82
N GLU A 274 -23.51 18.01 32.26
CA GLU A 274 -24.47 18.98 32.78
C GLU A 274 -25.42 19.34 31.64
N LYS A 275 -26.69 18.94 31.77
CA LYS A 275 -27.75 19.64 31.03
C LYS A 275 -27.65 21.10 31.45
N ASN A 276 -27.38 22.00 30.51
CA ASN A 276 -27.61 23.43 30.70
C ASN A 276 -29.10 23.66 30.99
N GLY A 277 -29.49 23.45 32.24
CA GLY A 277 -30.76 23.81 32.84
C GLY A 277 -30.54 25.13 33.58
N GLY A 278 -30.71 26.23 32.85
CA GLY A 278 -30.73 27.57 33.41
C GLY A 278 -32.01 28.27 32.98
N GLU A 279 -33.12 27.89 33.59
CA GLU A 279 -34.32 28.72 33.66
C GLU A 279 -33.91 30.12 34.13
N LYS A 280 -34.01 31.12 33.25
CA LYS A 280 -34.14 32.51 33.71
C LYS A 280 -35.60 32.76 34.06
N ASN A 281 -35.98 32.34 35.26
CA ASN A 281 -37.05 33.01 35.99
C ASN A 281 -36.53 34.37 36.47
N GLY A 282 -37.05 35.44 35.88
CA GLY A 282 -36.88 36.81 36.32
C GLY A 282 -38.20 37.56 36.15
N SER A 283 -39.04 37.48 37.17
CA SER A 283 -40.30 38.20 37.31
C SER A 283 -40.09 39.60 37.89
N GLY A 284 -40.84 40.58 37.36
CA GLY A 284 -41.11 41.93 37.94
C GLY A 284 -40.05 42.98 37.62
N VAL A 285 -40.37 44.22 37.20
CA VAL A 285 -41.44 45.14 37.66
C VAL A 285 -41.79 46.15 36.55
N PRO A 286 -43.03 46.71 36.51
CA PRO A 286 -43.56 47.52 35.40
C PRO A 286 -43.46 49.06 35.63
N ALA A 287 -43.37 49.84 34.55
CA ALA A 287 -43.72 51.28 34.44
C ALA A 287 -43.48 51.70 32.98
N GLY A 288 -44.21 52.56 32.28
CA GLY A 288 -45.32 53.46 32.57
C GLY A 288 -45.66 54.19 31.25
N LYS A 289 -46.89 54.68 31.13
CA LYS A 289 -47.45 55.35 29.94
C LYS A 289 -46.67 56.62 29.50
N LYS A 290 -46.59 56.78 28.17
CA LYS A 290 -46.79 57.96 27.29
C LYS A 290 -46.87 59.39 27.89
N PRO A 291 -46.44 60.41 27.12
CA PRO A 291 -47.31 61.00 26.07
C PRO A 291 -47.04 60.58 24.61
#